data_AF-A0A9Q1RIN8-F1
#
_entry.id   AF-A0A9Q1RIN8-F1
#
_cell.length_a   1.000
_cell.length_b   1.000
_cell.length_c   1.000
_cell.angle_alpha   90.00
_cell.angle_beta   90.00
_cell.angle_gamma   90.00
#
_symmetry.space_group_name_H-M   'P 1'
#
loop_
_entity.id
_entity.type
_entity.pdbx_description
1 polymer ?
#
loop_
_entity_poly.entity_id
_entity_poly.type
_entity_poly.pdbx_seq_one_letter_code
_entity_poly.pdbx_strand_id
1 'polypeptide(L)'
;MQKNQIFSSILLVFLLFAAIITTMADSQPSKVHIVYTEKPEDQEAEEYHIKTLASVLGSEEAAKEALIYSYKHAASGFSAKLTAEQVLELSKQPGVLQVVPSQTVQLHTGRV
;
A
#
# COMPACT_ATOMS: atom_id res chain seq x y z
N MET A 1 49.70 4.61 18.37
CA MET A 1 49.34 4.06 17.05
C MET A 1 48.10 3.16 17.07
N GLN A 2 47.94 2.25 18.06
CA GLN A 2 46.72 1.40 18.14
C GLN A 2 45.42 2.14 18.50
N LYS A 3 45.49 3.21 19.31
CA LYS A 3 44.30 3.98 19.73
C LYS A 3 43.54 4.56 18.53
N ASN A 4 44.26 5.13 17.56
CA ASN A 4 43.71 5.68 16.31
C ASN A 4 43.10 4.59 15.41
N GLN A 5 43.66 3.38 15.42
CA GLN A 5 43.11 2.24 14.67
C GLN A 5 41.78 1.77 15.29
N ILE A 6 41.67 1.75 16.62
CA ILE A 6 40.42 1.39 17.32
C ILE A 6 39.31 2.43 17.04
N PHE A 7 39.64 3.73 17.09
CA PHE A 7 38.68 4.79 16.75
C PHE A 7 38.23 4.71 15.29
N SER A 8 39.14 4.41 14.36
CA SER A 8 38.81 4.23 12.95
C SER A 8 37.88 3.03 12.71
N SER A 9 38.11 1.91 13.40
CA SER A 9 37.24 0.73 13.29
C SER A 9 35.84 0.96 13.87
N ILE A 10 35.73 1.68 14.99
CA ILE A 10 34.43 2.03 15.59
C ILE A 10 33.66 2.97 14.65
N LEU A 11 34.33 3.96 14.05
CA LEU A 11 33.72 4.86 13.09
C LEU A 11 33.22 4.12 11.84
N LEU A 12 34.00 3.15 11.35
CA LEU A 12 33.63 2.34 10.18
C LEU A 12 32.42 1.45 10.47
N VAL A 13 32.35 0.82 11.64
CA VAL A 13 31.18 0.02 12.07
C VAL A 13 29.94 0.91 12.20
N PHE A 14 30.09 2.12 12.74
CA PHE A 14 28.98 3.07 12.86
C PHE A 14 28.44 3.52 11.49
N LEU A 15 29.33 3.75 10.52
CA LEU A 15 28.94 4.07 9.15
C LEU A 15 28.22 2.92 8.45
N LEU A 16 28.69 1.68 8.65
CA LEU A 16 28.01 0.49 8.11
C LEU A 16 26.61 0.32 8.73
N PHE A 17 26.47 0.57 10.03
CA PHE A 17 25.17 0.49 10.71
C PHE A 17 24.20 1.58 10.23
N ALA A 18 24.69 2.82 10.05
CA ALA A 18 23.89 3.92 9.52
C ALA A 18 23.41 3.67 8.07
N ALA A 19 24.25 3.06 7.24
CA ALA A 19 23.88 2.69 5.87
C ALA A 19 22.75 1.65 5.83
N ILE A 20 22.77 0.67 6.75
CA ILE A 20 21.72 -0.35 6.87
C ILE A 20 20.38 0.26 7.32
N ILE A 21 20.38 1.25 8.22
CA ILE A 21 19.14 1.91 8.66
C ILE A 21 18.51 2.74 7.53
N THR A 22 19.34 3.32 6.67
CA THR A 22 18.87 4.20 5.59
C THR A 22 18.11 3.42 4.51
N THR A 23 18.46 2.15 4.26
CA THR A 23 17.75 1.29 3.29
C THR A 23 16.38 0.81 3.78
N MET A 24 16.09 0.92 5.09
CA MET A 24 14.81 0.49 5.67
C MET A 24 13.79 1.63 5.76
N ALA A 25 14.20 2.88 5.49
CA ALA A 25 13.44 4.08 5.83
C ALA A 25 12.67 4.72 4.65
N ASP A 26 12.50 4.02 3.52
CA ASP A 26 11.70 4.52 2.39
C ASP A 26 10.23 4.08 2.50
N SER A 27 9.61 4.26 3.68
CA SER A 27 8.17 4.07 3.81
C SER A 27 7.44 5.34 3.37
N GLN A 28 7.18 5.44 2.06
CA GLN A 28 6.29 6.47 1.54
C GLN A 28 4.93 6.37 2.26
N PRO A 29 4.36 7.49 2.75
CA PRO A 29 3.13 7.45 3.54
C PRO A 29 1.98 6.87 2.72
N SER A 30 1.27 5.89 3.27
CA SER A 30 0.11 5.30 2.61
C SER A 30 -1.06 6.28 2.56
N LYS A 31 -1.75 6.31 1.42
CA LYS A 31 -2.95 7.13 1.20
C LYS A 31 -4.10 6.24 0.72
N VAL A 32 -5.32 6.69 0.97
CA VAL A 32 -6.52 5.98 0.51
C VAL A 32 -6.66 6.14 -1.00
N HIS A 33 -6.79 5.02 -1.69
CA HIS A 33 -7.08 4.95 -3.13
C HIS A 33 -8.33 4.11 -3.36
N ILE A 34 -8.98 4.36 -4.50
CA ILE A 34 -10.07 3.56 -5.03
C ILE A 34 -9.50 2.77 -6.21
N VAL A 35 -9.62 1.45 -6.14
CA VAL A 35 -9.21 0.49 -7.16
C VAL A 35 -10.46 0.00 -7.85
N TYR A 36 -10.61 0.31 -9.13
CA TYR A 36 -11.67 -0.22 -9.99
C TYR A 36 -11.20 -1.53 -10.61
N THR A 37 -12.06 -2.54 -10.55
CA THR A 37 -11.77 -3.85 -11.12
C THR A 37 -12.86 -4.27 -12.09
N GLU A 38 -12.55 -5.27 -12.90
CA GLU A 38 -13.57 -6.06 -13.56
C GLU A 38 -14.46 -6.75 -12.50
N LYS A 39 -15.71 -7.03 -12.89
CA LYS A 39 -16.66 -7.73 -12.02
C LYS A 39 -16.35 -9.23 -12.11
N PRO A 40 -16.09 -9.92 -10.99
CA PRO A 40 -15.90 -11.37 -11.03
C PRO A 40 -17.22 -12.07 -11.40
N GLU A 41 -17.15 -13.04 -12.31
CA GLU A 41 -18.30 -13.86 -12.74
C GLU A 41 -18.48 -15.10 -11.84
N ASP A 42 -17.37 -15.74 -11.45
CA ASP A 42 -17.37 -17.07 -10.80
C ASP A 42 -17.05 -17.04 -9.30
N GLN A 43 -16.93 -15.87 -8.68
CA GLN A 43 -16.59 -15.75 -7.27
C GLN A 43 -17.22 -14.51 -6.61
N GLU A 44 -17.31 -14.55 -5.28
CA GLU A 44 -17.76 -13.41 -4.49
C GLU A 44 -16.84 -12.20 -4.68
N ALA A 45 -17.43 -11.03 -4.86
CA ALA A 45 -16.69 -9.80 -5.16
C ALA A 45 -15.65 -9.48 -4.08
N GLU A 46 -16.02 -9.65 -2.82
CA GLU A 46 -15.14 -9.36 -1.69
C GLU A 46 -13.94 -10.31 -1.61
N GLU A 47 -14.13 -11.60 -1.91
CA GLU A 47 -13.05 -12.58 -1.96
C GLU A 47 -12.06 -12.25 -3.09
N TYR A 48 -12.58 -11.88 -4.27
CA TYR A 48 -11.76 -11.42 -5.38
C TYR A 48 -10.93 -10.18 -5.02
N HIS A 49 -11.57 -9.19 -4.36
CA HIS A 49 -10.90 -7.96 -3.96
C HIS A 49 -9.78 -8.23 -2.94
N ILE A 50 -10.02 -9.08 -1.95
CA ILE A 50 -9.01 -9.45 -0.94
C ILE A 50 -7.83 -10.16 -1.61
N LYS A 51 -8.07 -11.12 -2.52
CA LYS A 51 -7.01 -11.82 -3.25
C LYS A 51 -6.19 -10.87 -4.13
N THR A 52 -6.86 -9.97 -4.84
CA THR A 52 -6.21 -8.95 -5.66
C THR A 52 -5.30 -8.08 -4.81
N LEU A 53 -5.80 -7.59 -3.68
CA LEU A 53 -5.01 -6.77 -2.77
C LEU A 53 -3.87 -7.55 -2.08
N ALA A 54 -4.11 -8.78 -1.67
CA ALA A 54 -3.13 -9.65 -1.02
C ALA A 54 -1.93 -9.97 -1.91
N SER A 55 -2.14 -10.07 -3.23
CA SER A 55 -1.05 -10.34 -4.17
C SER A 55 -0.01 -9.22 -4.26
N VAL A 56 -0.35 -8.00 -3.82
CA VAL A 56 0.57 -6.84 -3.71
C VAL A 56 1.05 -6.65 -2.27
N LEU A 57 0.20 -6.92 -1.28
CA LEU A 57 0.56 -6.72 0.14
C LEU A 57 1.27 -7.93 0.76
N GLY A 58 1.33 -9.07 0.07
CA GLY A 58 2.03 -10.28 0.49
C GLY A 58 1.23 -11.22 1.38
N SER A 59 0.06 -10.82 1.91
CA SER A 59 -0.84 -11.70 2.66
C SER A 59 -2.29 -11.23 2.67
N GLU A 60 -3.22 -12.14 2.94
CA GLU A 60 -4.64 -11.80 3.11
C GLU A 60 -4.89 -10.97 4.38
N GLU A 61 -4.12 -11.21 5.44
CA GLU A 61 -4.23 -10.46 6.69
C GLU A 61 -3.87 -9.00 6.47
N ALA A 62 -2.77 -8.74 5.76
CA ALA A 62 -2.36 -7.38 5.39
C ALA A 62 -3.38 -6.73 4.45
N ALA A 63 -3.95 -7.50 3.52
CA ALA A 63 -5.02 -7.00 2.66
C ALA A 63 -6.26 -6.59 3.46
N LYS A 64 -6.72 -7.43 4.40
CA LYS A 64 -7.86 -7.13 5.27
C LYS A 64 -7.62 -5.91 6.16
N GLU A 65 -6.38 -5.71 6.63
CA GLU A 65 -6.01 -4.51 7.41
C GLU A 65 -6.00 -3.23 6.55
N ALA A 66 -5.53 -3.31 5.32
CA ALA A 66 -5.45 -2.16 4.41
C ALA A 66 -6.80 -1.81 3.75
N LEU A 67 -7.70 -2.78 3.63
CA LEU A 67 -9.02 -2.64 3.00
C LEU A 67 -9.93 -1.73 3.84
N ILE A 68 -10.46 -0.68 3.21
CA ILE A 68 -11.43 0.23 3.82
C ILE A 68 -12.85 -0.14 3.41
N TYR A 69 -13.06 -0.47 2.14
CA TYR A 69 -14.39 -0.83 1.64
C TYR A 69 -14.33 -1.65 0.35
N SER A 70 -15.27 -2.56 0.18
CA SER A 70 -15.46 -3.41 -1.01
C SER A 70 -16.75 -3.00 -1.74
N TYR A 71 -16.63 -2.46 -2.95
CA TYR A 71 -17.74 -2.05 -3.81
C TYR A 71 -18.23 -3.23 -4.65
N LYS A 72 -19.48 -3.66 -4.48
CA LYS A 72 -20.04 -4.87 -5.12
C LYS A 72 -21.25 -4.67 -6.04
N HIS A 73 -21.86 -3.49 -6.01
CA HIS A 73 -23.14 -3.21 -6.66
C HIS A 73 -23.00 -2.24 -7.84
N ALA A 74 -22.97 -0.94 -7.57
CA ALA A 74 -22.95 0.11 -8.59
C ALA A 74 -21.60 0.24 -9.32
N ALA A 75 -20.53 -0.26 -8.69
CA ALA A 75 -19.20 -0.40 -9.27
C ALA A 75 -18.56 -1.67 -8.69
N SER A 76 -17.60 -2.24 -9.42
CA SER A 76 -16.74 -3.32 -8.92
C SER A 76 -15.37 -2.76 -8.57
N GLY A 77 -14.87 -3.16 -7.40
CA GLY A 77 -13.57 -2.73 -6.90
C GLY A 77 -13.58 -2.47 -5.40
N PHE A 78 -12.55 -1.80 -4.89
CA PHE A 78 -12.38 -1.57 -3.46
C PHE A 78 -11.64 -0.27 -3.16
N SER A 79 -11.69 0.19 -1.92
CA SER A 79 -10.82 1.25 -1.42
C SER A 79 -9.88 0.72 -0.35
N ALA A 80 -8.62 1.13 -0.40
CA ALA A 80 -7.58 0.65 0.51
C ALA A 80 -6.51 1.72 0.76
N LYS A 81 -5.78 1.61 1.88
CA LYS A 81 -4.58 2.39 2.15
C LYS A 81 -3.39 1.78 1.42
N LEU A 82 -2.81 2.52 0.49
CA LEU A 82 -1.74 2.05 -0.38
C LEU A 82 -0.56 3.03 -0.41
N THR A 83 0.66 2.50 -0.50
CA THR A 83 1.85 3.26 -0.87
C THR A 83 1.89 3.52 -2.37
N ALA A 84 2.76 4.44 -2.81
CA ALA A 84 2.92 4.73 -4.24
C ALA A 84 3.38 3.50 -5.05
N GLU A 85 4.23 2.67 -4.45
CA GLU A 85 4.70 1.41 -5.06
C GLU A 85 3.55 0.42 -5.23
N GLN A 86 2.74 0.22 -4.18
CA GLN A 86 1.59 -0.69 -4.24
C GLN A 86 0.54 -0.23 -5.27
N VAL A 87 0.35 1.08 -5.43
CA VAL A 87 -0.50 1.64 -6.50
C VAL A 87 0.03 1.28 -7.88
N LEU A 88 1.33 1.39 -8.09
CA LEU A 88 1.98 1.05 -9.35
C LEU A 88 1.86 -0.46 -9.66
N GLU A 89 2.02 -1.30 -8.65
CA GLU A 89 1.88 -2.76 -8.79
C GLU A 89 0.44 -3.17 -9.09
N LEU A 90 -0.55 -2.63 -8.36
CA LEU A 90 -1.96 -2.88 -8.62
C LEU A 90 -2.39 -2.44 -10.01
N SER A 91 -1.88 -1.31 -10.50
CA SER A 91 -2.20 -0.79 -11.84
C SER A 91 -1.73 -1.71 -12.98
N LYS A 92 -0.83 -2.66 -12.70
CA LYS A 92 -0.34 -3.64 -13.67
C LYS A 92 -1.09 -4.97 -13.62
N GLN A 93 -1.96 -5.18 -12.62
CA GLN A 93 -2.63 -6.45 -12.45
C GLN A 93 -3.75 -6.68 -13.45
N PRO A 94 -3.86 -7.88 -14.02
CA PRO A 94 -5.02 -8.27 -14.80
C PRO A 94 -6.31 -8.08 -14.00
N GLY A 95 -7.35 -7.56 -14.64
CA GLY A 95 -8.63 -7.30 -14.00
C GLY A 95 -8.67 -6.03 -13.14
N VAL A 96 -7.56 -5.31 -12.95
CA VAL A 96 -7.57 -3.94 -12.41
C VAL A 96 -7.68 -2.94 -13.56
N LEU A 97 -8.75 -2.16 -13.56
CA LEU A 97 -9.05 -1.19 -14.61
C LEU A 97 -8.42 0.17 -14.34
N GLN A 98 -8.44 0.61 -13.07
CA GLN A 98 -7.91 1.92 -12.69
C GLN A 98 -7.64 1.99 -11.19
N VAL A 99 -6.59 2.73 -10.79
CA VAL A 99 -6.32 3.09 -9.40
C VAL A 99 -6.31 4.62 -9.30
N VAL A 100 -7.18 5.19 -8.47
CA VAL A 100 -7.31 6.66 -8.30
C VAL A 100 -7.20 7.06 -6.84
N PRO A 101 -6.65 8.24 -6.51
CA PRO A 101 -6.65 8.74 -5.14
C PRO A 101 -8.08 9.01 -4.66
N SER A 102 -8.38 8.59 -3.43
CA SER A 102 -9.68 8.89 -2.81
C SER A 102 -9.73 10.37 -2.41
N GLN A 103 -10.85 11.02 -2.70
CA GLN A 103 -11.09 12.42 -2.37
C GLN A 103 -12.09 12.50 -1.21
N THR A 104 -11.70 13.16 -0.12
CA THR A 104 -12.63 13.49 0.96
C THR A 104 -13.42 14.73 0.58
N VAL A 105 -14.75 14.60 0.49
CA VAL A 105 -15.66 15.72 0.25
C VAL A 105 -16.37 16.11 1.55
N GLN A 106 -16.54 17.41 1.79
CA GLN A 106 -17.38 17.89 2.88
C GLN A 106 -18.84 17.90 2.42
N LEU A 107 -19.67 17.08 3.06
CA LEU A 107 -21.11 17.08 2.81
C LEU A 107 -21.69 18.41 3.33
N HIS A 108 -22.22 19.23 2.42
CA HIS A 108 -23.04 20.37 2.82
C HIS A 108 -24.37 19.85 3.34
N THR A 109 -24.56 19.88 4.66
CA THR A 109 -25.87 19.70 5.26
C THR A 109 -26.67 20.96 5.00
N GLY A 110 -27.54 20.92 3.98
CA GLY A 110 -28.58 21.93 3.84
C GLY A 110 -29.44 21.90 5.09
N ARG A 111 -29.49 23.02 5.83
CA ARG A 111 -30.54 23.19 6.84
C ARG A 111 -31.85 23.35 6.08
N VAL A 112 -32.72 22.35 6.20
CA VAL A 112 -34.15 22.46 5.86
C VAL A 112 -34.93 22.97 7.06
#